data_AF-A0A960L3L4-F1
#
_entry.id   AF-A0A960L3L4-F1
#
_cell.length_a   1.000
_cell.length_b   1.000
_cell.length_c   1.000
_cell.angle_alpha   90.00
_cell.angle_beta   90.00
_cell.angle_gamma   90.00
#
_symmetry.space_group_name_H-M   'P 1'
#
loop_
_entity.id
_entity.type
_entity.pdbx_description
1 polymer ?
#
loop_
_entity_poly.entity_id
_entity_poly.type
_entity_poly.pdbx_seq_one_letter_code
_entity_poly.pdbx_strand_id
1 'polypeptide(L)'
;MRSVILALTLCGLLACNNKPADTTQNQAKAETKPLVSGIDVENLSSTIRPQDDFFRYVNGTWLDQTEIPADKTSYGSFVMLLDRSREQLKSIVDELSVNTYAKGTNEQKISDFYKTFLNEDAIQAAGITPLKPEIDRIDAIANQNQLAEYFARTLAIPGNAPFACFVSPDQKDSNRYTVYVSQSGLGLPDRDYYFNEGERFDVIRKEYLNYLAQLLTFAGRDKAEARAKA
;
A
#
# COMPACT_ATOMS: atom_id res chain seq x y z
N MET A 1 -3.37 0.49 51.91
CA MET A 1 -3.65 0.10 53.31
C MET A 1 -4.85 0.89 53.82
N ARG A 2 -5.73 0.21 54.55
CA ARG A 2 -6.98 0.66 55.20
C ARG A 2 -8.26 0.66 54.35
N SER A 3 -8.81 -0.55 54.33
CA SER A 3 -10.23 -0.91 54.23
C SER A 3 -11.12 -0.11 55.19
N VAL A 4 -12.37 0.14 54.79
CA VAL A 4 -13.51 0.33 55.70
C VAL A 4 -14.69 -0.48 55.14
N ILE A 5 -15.28 -1.28 56.02
CA ILE A 5 -16.39 -2.22 55.83
C ILE A 5 -17.66 -1.60 56.47
N LEU A 6 -18.82 -2.19 56.13
CA LEU A 6 -20.13 -2.18 56.84
C LEU A 6 -21.11 -1.08 56.32
N ALA A 7 -22.40 -1.32 56.08
CA ALA A 7 -23.30 -2.29 56.69
C ALA A 7 -24.49 -2.69 55.79
N LEU A 8 -25.03 -3.87 56.09
CA LEU A 8 -26.29 -4.47 55.65
C LEU A 8 -27.51 -3.67 56.18
N THR A 9 -28.55 -3.52 55.36
CA THR A 9 -29.93 -3.35 55.83
C THR A 9 -30.91 -4.08 54.90
N LEU A 10 -31.78 -4.87 55.53
CA LEU A 10 -32.72 -5.82 54.95
C LEU A 10 -34.15 -5.25 54.99
N CYS A 11 -34.97 -5.68 54.03
CA CYS A 11 -36.43 -5.85 54.07
C CYS A 11 -37.37 -4.68 53.72
N GLY A 12 -38.26 -4.93 52.74
CA GLY A 12 -39.50 -4.18 52.54
C GLY A 12 -40.14 -4.38 51.15
N LEU A 13 -40.93 -5.44 50.99
CA LEU A 13 -41.80 -5.69 49.82
C LEU A 13 -42.80 -4.55 49.58
N LEU A 14 -42.99 -4.15 48.31
CA LEU A 14 -44.27 -3.69 47.79
C LEU A 14 -44.38 -4.12 46.32
N ALA A 15 -45.38 -4.94 46.04
CA ALA A 15 -45.70 -5.50 44.73
C ALA A 15 -46.35 -4.45 43.83
N CYS A 16 -45.93 -4.40 42.55
CA CYS A 16 -46.79 -3.93 41.46
C CYS A 16 -46.63 -4.86 40.25
N ASN A 17 -47.75 -5.52 40.01
CA ASN A 17 -48.16 -6.34 38.89
C ASN A 17 -47.73 -5.75 37.52
N ASN A 18 -46.88 -6.45 36.77
CA ASN A 18 -46.74 -6.23 35.33
C ASN A 18 -46.71 -7.58 34.63
N LYS A 19 -47.76 -7.85 33.84
CA LYS A 19 -47.81 -8.96 32.89
C LYS A 19 -46.58 -8.87 31.98
N PRO A 20 -45.76 -9.92 31.83
CA PRO A 20 -44.79 -9.96 30.75
C PRO A 20 -45.58 -10.03 29.43
N ALA A 21 -45.37 -9.04 28.56
CA ALA A 21 -45.76 -9.15 27.17
C ALA A 21 -44.98 -10.29 26.54
N ASP A 22 -45.70 -11.27 25.99
CA ASP A 22 -45.16 -12.30 25.11
C ASP A 22 -44.47 -11.62 23.92
N THR A 23 -43.17 -11.37 24.10
CA THR A 23 -42.30 -11.01 23.01
C THR A 23 -41.80 -12.34 22.47
N THR A 24 -42.54 -12.89 21.51
CA THR A 24 -42.09 -14.02 20.72
C THR A 24 -40.80 -13.60 20.01
N GLN A 25 -39.66 -13.82 20.66
CA GLN A 25 -38.36 -13.73 20.02
C GLN A 25 -38.34 -14.82 18.96
N ASN A 26 -38.58 -14.42 17.72
CA ASN A 26 -38.29 -15.21 16.55
C ASN A 26 -36.76 -15.29 16.46
N GLN A 27 -36.16 -16.19 17.26
CA GLN A 27 -34.76 -16.54 17.16
C GLN A 27 -34.57 -17.18 15.79
N ALA A 28 -34.05 -16.40 14.85
CA ALA A 28 -33.50 -16.93 13.62
C ALA A 28 -32.50 -18.02 14.03
N LYS A 29 -32.86 -19.27 13.75
CA LYS A 29 -32.03 -20.45 13.99
C LYS A 29 -30.76 -20.24 13.16
N ALA A 30 -29.70 -19.79 13.81
CA ALA A 30 -28.40 -19.66 13.16
C ALA A 30 -28.04 -21.03 12.60
N GLU A 31 -27.96 -21.13 11.27
CA GLU A 31 -27.44 -22.32 10.62
C GLU A 31 -25.99 -22.50 11.08
N THR A 32 -25.77 -23.46 11.97
CA THR A 32 -24.43 -23.84 12.40
C THR A 32 -23.78 -24.55 11.23
N LYS A 33 -23.06 -23.80 10.40
CA LYS A 33 -22.13 -24.38 9.43
C LYS A 33 -21.19 -25.36 10.17
N PRO A 34 -20.97 -26.57 9.64
CA PRO A 34 -20.06 -27.52 10.27
C PRO A 34 -18.67 -26.89 10.36
N LEU A 35 -18.01 -27.12 11.50
CA LEU A 35 -16.64 -26.67 11.69
C LEU A 35 -15.72 -27.41 10.70
N VAL A 36 -14.95 -26.63 9.95
CA VAL A 36 -13.91 -27.13 9.04
C VAL A 36 -12.54 -26.79 9.63
N SER A 37 -11.51 -27.55 9.28
CA SER A 37 -10.14 -27.37 9.82
C SER A 37 -9.48 -26.06 9.38
N GLY A 38 -9.92 -25.47 8.25
CA GLY A 38 -9.26 -24.34 7.60
C GLY A 38 -7.97 -24.72 6.87
N ILE A 39 -7.71 -26.02 6.66
CA ILE A 39 -6.56 -26.53 5.91
C ILE A 39 -7.04 -27.06 4.57
N ASP A 40 -6.47 -26.52 3.49
CA ASP A 40 -6.74 -26.98 2.12
C ASP A 40 -5.97 -28.28 1.85
N VAL A 41 -6.55 -29.39 2.29
CA VAL A 41 -5.93 -30.73 2.19
C VAL A 41 -5.77 -31.22 0.74
N GLU A 42 -6.45 -30.58 -0.20
CA GLU A 42 -6.41 -30.89 -1.64
C GLU A 42 -5.04 -30.60 -2.26
N ASN A 43 -4.27 -29.68 -1.67
CA ASN A 43 -2.94 -29.32 -2.15
C ASN A 43 -1.83 -30.21 -1.60
N LEU A 44 -2.14 -31.12 -0.66
CA LEU A 44 -1.15 -31.98 -0.03
C LEU A 44 -0.57 -32.99 -1.03
N SER A 45 0.74 -33.02 -1.14
CA SER A 45 1.46 -33.98 -1.98
C SER A 45 1.33 -35.39 -1.42
N SER A 46 1.00 -36.35 -2.29
CA SER A 46 1.00 -37.78 -1.97
C SER A 46 2.37 -38.44 -2.17
N THR A 47 3.33 -37.72 -2.78
CA THR A 47 4.63 -38.27 -3.19
C THR A 47 5.80 -37.69 -2.40
N ILE A 48 5.66 -36.49 -1.83
CA ILE A 48 6.69 -35.82 -1.03
C ILE A 48 6.38 -36.07 0.44
N ARG A 49 7.37 -36.53 1.23
CA ARG A 49 7.14 -36.69 2.67
C ARG A 49 7.21 -35.33 3.37
N PRO A 50 6.33 -35.04 4.34
CA PRO A 50 6.37 -33.77 5.08
C PRO A 50 7.68 -33.54 5.84
N GLN A 51 8.44 -34.61 6.17
CA GLN A 51 9.72 -34.52 6.86
C GLN A 51 10.88 -34.11 5.93
N ASP A 52 10.74 -34.30 4.61
CA ASP A 52 11.80 -34.01 3.64
C ASP A 52 11.67 -32.58 3.12
N ASP A 53 10.44 -32.17 2.78
CA ASP A 53 10.12 -30.80 2.37
C ASP A 53 8.66 -30.51 2.72
N PHE A 54 8.43 -29.89 3.88
CA PHE A 54 7.09 -29.56 4.33
C PHE A 54 6.41 -28.52 3.42
N PHE A 55 7.19 -27.60 2.81
CA PHE A 55 6.63 -26.57 1.95
C PHE A 55 6.08 -27.16 0.65
N ARG A 56 6.83 -28.05 0.00
CA ARG A 56 6.36 -28.79 -1.17
C ARG A 56 5.31 -29.84 -0.83
N TYR A 57 5.37 -30.45 0.36
CA TYR A 57 4.30 -31.32 0.83
C TYR A 57 2.97 -30.57 0.90
N VAL A 58 2.94 -29.37 1.46
CA VAL A 58 1.68 -28.62 1.63
C VAL A 58 1.23 -27.90 0.35
N ASN A 59 2.17 -27.33 -0.40
CA ASN A 59 1.86 -26.39 -1.49
C ASN A 59 2.20 -26.92 -2.89
N GLY A 60 2.77 -28.13 -3.00
CA GLY A 60 3.34 -28.66 -4.25
C GLY A 60 2.35 -28.64 -5.41
N THR A 61 1.14 -29.17 -5.20
CA THR A 61 0.09 -29.19 -6.23
C THR A 61 -0.27 -27.78 -6.70
N TRP A 62 -0.42 -26.83 -5.77
CA TRP A 62 -0.74 -25.44 -6.10
C TRP A 62 0.39 -24.76 -6.88
N LEU A 63 1.64 -24.98 -6.49
CA LEU A 63 2.82 -24.43 -7.17
C LEU A 63 2.96 -24.95 -8.60
N ASP A 64 2.62 -26.21 -8.83
CA ASP A 64 2.75 -26.84 -10.14
C ASP A 64 1.61 -26.43 -11.10
N GLN A 65 0.47 -25.98 -10.57
CA GLN A 65 -0.73 -25.63 -11.35
C GLN A 65 -0.98 -24.13 -11.49
N THR A 66 -0.40 -23.31 -10.61
CA THR A 66 -0.68 -21.88 -10.57
C THR A 66 0.36 -21.08 -11.32
N GLU A 67 -0.05 -20.45 -12.40
CA GLU A 67 0.78 -19.48 -13.11
C GLU A 67 0.77 -18.13 -12.38
N ILE A 68 1.91 -17.45 -12.35
CA ILE A 68 1.99 -16.07 -11.88
C ILE A 68 1.35 -15.20 -12.97
N PRO A 69 0.30 -14.41 -12.66
CA PRO A 69 -0.32 -13.54 -13.64
C PRO A 69 0.69 -12.57 -14.27
N ALA A 70 0.54 -12.28 -15.56
CA ALA A 70 1.52 -11.50 -16.33
C ALA A 70 1.74 -10.06 -15.81
N ASP A 71 0.80 -9.52 -15.04
CA ASP A 71 0.88 -8.20 -14.41
C ASP A 71 1.54 -8.22 -13.01
N LYS A 72 2.05 -9.39 -12.56
CA LYS A 72 2.57 -9.60 -11.22
C LYS A 72 3.96 -10.23 -11.24
N THR A 73 4.77 -9.88 -10.26
CA THR A 73 6.11 -10.44 -10.05
C THR A 73 6.11 -11.67 -9.13
N SER A 74 5.03 -11.88 -8.38
CA SER A 74 4.82 -13.02 -7.49
C SER A 74 3.32 -13.26 -7.29
N TYR A 75 2.95 -14.49 -6.95
CA TYR A 75 1.57 -14.84 -6.64
C TYR A 75 1.51 -15.87 -5.51
N GLY A 76 0.48 -15.79 -4.68
CA GLY A 76 0.32 -16.59 -3.48
C GLY A 76 -0.78 -16.02 -2.58
N SER A 77 -1.02 -16.64 -1.44
CA SER A 77 -2.15 -16.33 -0.55
C SER A 77 -2.28 -14.85 -0.17
N PHE A 78 -1.18 -14.15 0.11
CA PHE A 78 -1.20 -12.72 0.41
C PHE A 78 -1.60 -11.85 -0.78
N VAL A 79 -1.12 -12.18 -1.99
CA VAL A 79 -1.48 -11.44 -3.22
C VAL A 79 -2.92 -11.73 -3.60
N MET A 80 -3.38 -12.98 -3.46
CA MET A 80 -4.78 -13.36 -3.66
C MET A 80 -5.72 -12.61 -2.71
N LEU A 81 -5.33 -12.48 -1.44
CA LEU A 81 -6.09 -11.70 -0.46
C LEU A 81 -6.11 -10.22 -0.84
N LEU A 82 -4.97 -9.67 -1.25
CA LEU A 82 -4.86 -8.28 -1.70
C LEU A 82 -5.74 -8.00 -2.92
N ASP A 83 -5.76 -8.89 -3.91
CA ASP A 83 -6.60 -8.78 -5.09
C ASP A 83 -8.09 -8.79 -4.71
N ARG A 84 -8.51 -9.71 -3.84
CA ARG A 84 -9.88 -9.74 -3.32
C ARG A 84 -10.25 -8.46 -2.58
N SER A 85 -9.36 -7.94 -1.73
CA SER A 85 -9.60 -6.67 -1.03
C SER A 85 -9.68 -5.49 -1.99
N ARG A 86 -8.88 -5.49 -3.07
CA ARG A 86 -8.93 -4.46 -4.12
C ARG A 86 -10.24 -4.52 -4.91
N GLU A 87 -10.75 -5.70 -5.23
CA GLU A 87 -12.06 -5.86 -5.87
C GLU A 87 -13.19 -5.29 -5.01
N GLN A 88 -13.18 -5.58 -3.71
CA GLN A 88 -14.15 -5.01 -2.76
C GLN A 88 -14.02 -3.49 -2.65
N LEU A 89 -12.80 -2.98 -2.54
CA LEU A 89 -12.55 -1.53 -2.52
C LEU A 89 -13.03 -0.87 -3.82
N LYS A 90 -12.72 -1.48 -4.97
CA LYS A 90 -13.18 -1.01 -6.28
C LYS A 90 -14.70 -0.95 -6.34
N SER A 91 -15.40 -1.99 -5.87
CA SER A 91 -16.88 -1.98 -5.82
C SER A 91 -17.42 -0.81 -5.01
N ILE A 92 -16.83 -0.52 -3.84
CA ILE A 92 -17.24 0.60 -2.99
C ILE A 92 -17.01 1.93 -3.71
N VAL A 93 -15.83 2.11 -4.30
CA VAL A 93 -15.46 3.36 -4.98
C VAL A 93 -16.27 3.55 -6.27
N ASP A 94 -16.58 2.48 -7.01
CA ASP A 94 -17.45 2.52 -8.18
C ASP A 94 -18.87 2.97 -7.79
N GLU A 95 -19.43 2.45 -6.69
CA GLU A 95 -20.73 2.89 -6.15
C GLU A 95 -20.71 4.37 -5.73
N LEU A 96 -19.63 4.83 -5.09
CA LEU A 96 -19.46 6.25 -4.80
C LEU A 96 -19.37 7.07 -6.09
N SER A 97 -18.71 6.54 -7.12
CA SER A 97 -18.41 7.29 -8.34
C SER A 97 -19.65 7.67 -9.16
N VAL A 98 -20.76 6.94 -9.04
CA VAL A 98 -21.99 7.24 -9.80
C VAL A 98 -22.89 8.31 -9.16
N ASN A 99 -22.56 8.74 -7.94
CA ASN A 99 -23.34 9.71 -7.18
C ASN A 99 -22.70 11.11 -7.18
N THR A 100 -23.51 12.11 -6.80
CA THR A 100 -23.06 13.49 -6.55
C THR A 100 -23.08 13.77 -5.06
N TYR A 101 -21.98 14.30 -4.54
CA TYR A 101 -21.82 14.62 -3.12
C TYR A 101 -21.55 16.10 -2.91
N ALA A 102 -21.83 16.58 -1.70
CA ALA A 102 -21.51 17.95 -1.33
C ALA A 102 -19.99 18.19 -1.42
N LYS A 103 -19.61 19.38 -1.90
CA LYS A 103 -18.20 19.75 -2.05
C LYS A 103 -17.48 19.69 -0.71
N GLY A 104 -16.33 19.02 -0.68
CA GLY A 104 -15.46 18.92 0.48
C GLY A 104 -15.67 17.69 1.35
N THR A 105 -16.74 16.90 1.13
CA THR A 105 -16.93 15.63 1.84
C THR A 105 -15.91 14.58 1.38
N ASN A 106 -15.75 13.51 2.17
CA ASN A 106 -14.83 12.44 1.83
C ASN A 106 -15.29 11.69 0.58
N GLU A 107 -16.60 11.47 0.43
CA GLU A 107 -17.20 10.80 -0.71
C GLU A 107 -16.93 11.57 -2.00
N GLN A 108 -17.09 12.91 -1.98
CA GLN A 108 -16.76 13.76 -3.13
C GLN A 108 -15.27 13.64 -3.50
N LYS A 109 -14.37 13.74 -2.52
CA LYS A 109 -12.92 13.65 -2.76
C LYS A 109 -12.50 12.29 -3.31
N ILE A 110 -13.03 11.20 -2.76
CA ILE A 110 -12.75 9.83 -3.20
C ILE A 110 -13.27 9.62 -4.63
N SER A 111 -14.52 10.01 -4.89
CA SER A 111 -15.15 9.89 -6.21
C SER A 111 -14.36 10.66 -7.28
N ASP A 112 -14.02 11.93 -7.01
CA ASP A 112 -13.32 12.77 -7.98
C ASP A 112 -11.86 12.34 -8.20
N PHE A 113 -11.17 11.90 -7.14
CA PHE A 113 -9.81 11.37 -7.26
C PHE A 113 -9.79 10.11 -8.13
N TYR A 114 -10.73 9.19 -7.88
CA TYR A 114 -10.85 7.96 -8.67
C TYR A 114 -11.18 8.24 -10.14
N LYS A 115 -12.14 9.13 -10.42
CA LYS A 115 -12.49 9.54 -11.79
C LYS A 115 -11.32 10.22 -12.50
N THR A 116 -10.53 11.02 -11.78
CA THR A 116 -9.35 11.67 -12.35
C THR A 116 -8.29 10.64 -12.76
N PHE A 117 -8.11 9.58 -11.96
CA PHE A 117 -7.20 8.49 -12.28
C PHE A 117 -7.66 7.65 -13.49
N LEU A 118 -8.97 7.38 -13.62
CA LEU A 118 -9.52 6.59 -14.72
C LEU A 118 -9.68 7.35 -16.04
N ASN A 119 -9.56 8.68 -16.05
CA ASN A 119 -9.78 9.48 -17.25
C ASN A 119 -8.51 9.53 -18.13
N GLU A 120 -8.25 8.43 -18.83
CA GLU A 120 -7.08 8.29 -19.73
C GLU A 120 -7.06 9.35 -20.84
N ASP A 121 -8.23 9.72 -21.40
CA ASP A 121 -8.32 10.76 -22.43
C ASP A 121 -7.82 12.11 -21.93
N ALA A 122 -8.20 12.51 -20.71
CA ALA A 122 -7.73 13.74 -20.11
C ALA A 122 -6.23 13.68 -19.78
N ILE A 123 -5.74 12.53 -19.29
CA ILE A 123 -4.32 12.31 -19.02
C ILE A 123 -3.50 12.44 -20.31
N GLN A 124 -3.94 11.77 -21.39
CA GLN A 124 -3.28 11.80 -22.68
C GLN A 124 -3.32 13.19 -23.31
N ALA A 125 -4.44 13.91 -23.21
CA ALA A 125 -4.56 15.28 -23.69
C ALA A 125 -3.66 16.26 -22.93
N ALA A 126 -3.49 16.07 -21.61
CA ALA A 126 -2.61 16.91 -20.79
C ALA A 126 -1.12 16.65 -21.10
N GLY A 127 -0.76 15.40 -21.43
CA GLY A 127 0.62 14.98 -21.67
C GLY A 127 1.54 15.39 -20.53
N ILE A 128 2.74 15.88 -20.85
CA ILE A 128 3.71 16.35 -19.83
C ILE A 128 3.45 17.77 -19.33
N THR A 129 2.40 18.45 -19.81
CA THR A 129 2.18 19.87 -19.49
C THR A 129 2.08 20.14 -17.99
N PRO A 130 1.40 19.29 -17.17
CA PRO A 130 1.37 19.47 -15.72
C PRO A 130 2.76 19.39 -15.03
N LEU A 131 3.75 18.76 -15.68
CA LEU A 131 5.11 18.61 -15.14
C LEU A 131 6.05 19.78 -15.49
N LYS A 132 5.73 20.56 -16.53
CA LYS A 132 6.60 21.66 -17.02
C LYS A 132 7.03 22.64 -15.91
N PRO A 133 6.16 23.10 -14.99
CA PRO A 133 6.58 24.03 -13.94
C PRO A 133 7.67 23.49 -13.01
N GLU A 134 7.68 22.17 -12.74
CA GLU A 134 8.72 21.56 -11.92
C GLU A 134 10.00 21.30 -12.72
N ILE A 135 9.87 20.95 -14.01
CA ILE A 135 11.01 20.83 -14.94
C ILE A 135 11.73 22.20 -15.08
N ASP A 136 10.98 23.28 -15.28
CA ASP A 136 11.51 24.65 -15.39
C ASP A 136 12.17 25.09 -14.07
N ARG A 137 11.61 24.67 -12.93
CA ARG A 137 12.20 24.93 -11.61
C ARG A 137 13.56 24.25 -11.45
N ILE A 138 13.70 23.00 -11.90
CA ILE A 138 14.98 22.29 -11.90
C ILE A 138 15.98 22.99 -12.81
N ASP A 139 15.56 23.42 -14.01
CA ASP A 139 16.43 24.12 -14.96
C ASP A 139 16.93 25.48 -14.45
N ALA A 140 16.16 26.14 -13.60
CA ALA A 140 16.52 27.42 -13.01
C ALA A 140 17.53 27.31 -11.85
N ILE A 141 17.89 26.09 -11.41
CA ILE A 141 18.89 25.88 -10.35
C ILE A 141 20.28 26.24 -10.88
N ALA A 142 20.82 27.36 -10.41
CA ALA A 142 22.10 27.89 -10.85
C ALA A 142 23.23 27.70 -9.82
N ASN A 143 22.90 27.31 -8.58
CA ASN A 143 23.89 27.15 -7.52
C ASN A 143 23.45 26.15 -6.45
N GLN A 144 24.39 25.82 -5.55
CA GLN A 144 24.21 24.82 -4.50
C GLN A 144 23.14 25.20 -3.46
N ASN A 145 22.94 26.48 -3.17
CA ASN A 145 21.89 26.90 -2.25
C ASN A 145 20.51 26.64 -2.85
N GLN A 146 20.32 27.00 -4.13
CA GLN A 146 19.09 26.70 -4.85
C GLN A 146 18.85 25.19 -5.00
N LEU A 147 19.91 24.40 -5.17
CA LEU A 147 19.81 22.94 -5.17
C LEU A 147 19.35 22.39 -3.82
N ALA A 148 19.91 22.90 -2.72
CA ALA A 148 19.51 22.51 -1.37
C ALA A 148 18.05 22.90 -1.06
N GLU A 149 17.61 24.08 -1.51
CA GLU A 149 16.20 24.50 -1.44
C GLU A 149 15.30 23.56 -2.24
N TYR A 150 15.73 23.12 -3.42
CA TYR A 150 14.99 22.14 -4.21
C TYR A 150 14.88 20.79 -3.50
N PHE A 151 15.95 20.28 -2.90
CA PHE A 151 15.90 19.06 -2.08
C PHE A 151 14.96 19.18 -0.88
N ALA A 152 14.87 20.37 -0.24
CA ALA A 152 13.88 20.58 0.81
C ALA A 152 12.44 20.52 0.27
N ARG A 153 12.21 20.98 -0.96
CA ARG A 153 10.89 20.93 -1.62
C ARG A 153 10.44 19.50 -1.89
N THR A 154 11.34 18.57 -2.21
CA THR A 154 10.99 17.15 -2.45
C THR A 154 10.46 16.42 -1.21
N LEU A 155 10.48 17.05 -0.03
CA LEU A 155 9.79 16.54 1.17
C LEU A 155 8.27 16.75 1.10
N ALA A 156 7.79 17.69 0.29
CA ALA A 156 6.37 18.05 0.18
C ALA A 156 5.72 17.63 -1.14
N ILE A 157 6.52 17.38 -2.18
CA ILE A 157 6.07 16.97 -3.50
C ILE A 157 6.89 15.76 -4.00
N PRO A 158 6.34 14.94 -4.92
CA PRO A 158 7.13 13.89 -5.57
C PRO A 158 8.42 14.45 -6.16
N GLY A 159 9.54 13.83 -5.82
CA GLY A 159 10.88 14.23 -6.25
C GLY A 159 11.93 13.31 -5.62
N ASN A 160 13.20 13.57 -5.92
CA ASN A 160 14.31 12.79 -5.37
C ASN A 160 15.38 13.71 -4.78
N ALA A 161 15.97 13.27 -3.67
CA ALA A 161 17.04 13.95 -2.96
C ALA A 161 18.02 12.89 -2.40
N PRO A 162 19.29 13.24 -2.16
CA PRO A 162 20.28 12.29 -1.62
C PRO A 162 20.01 11.86 -0.16
N PHE A 163 19.03 12.50 0.48
CA PHE A 163 18.55 12.17 1.81
C PHE A 163 17.02 12.18 1.84
N ALA A 164 16.45 11.35 2.71
CA ALA A 164 15.04 11.38 3.06
C ALA A 164 14.90 11.88 4.50
N CYS A 165 13.88 12.71 4.74
CA CYS A 165 13.54 13.18 6.07
C CYS A 165 12.14 12.69 6.43
N PHE A 166 11.97 12.18 7.64
CA PHE A 166 10.66 11.81 8.16
C PHE A 166 10.58 12.08 9.67
N VAL A 167 9.35 12.24 10.17
CA VAL A 167 9.07 12.45 11.59
C VAL A 167 8.48 11.18 12.17
N SER A 168 9.09 10.69 13.25
CA SER A 168 8.68 9.46 13.94
C SER A 168 8.99 9.60 15.43
N PRO A 169 8.40 8.77 16.32
CA PRO A 169 8.78 8.77 17.73
C PRO A 169 10.29 8.58 17.90
N ASP A 170 10.87 9.29 18.87
CA ASP A 170 12.29 9.17 19.20
C ASP A 170 12.58 7.78 19.80
N GLN A 171 13.55 7.07 19.23
CA GLN A 171 13.98 5.74 19.70
C GLN A 171 14.48 5.75 21.15
N LYS A 172 14.96 6.89 21.65
CA LYS A 172 15.42 7.06 23.04
C LYS A 172 14.32 7.58 23.98
N ASP A 173 13.23 8.13 23.43
CA ASP A 173 12.09 8.65 24.20
C ASP A 173 10.82 8.63 23.34
N SER A 174 10.02 7.56 23.45
CA SER A 174 8.84 7.36 22.60
C SER A 174 7.70 8.37 22.86
N ASN A 175 7.82 9.25 23.87
CA ASN A 175 6.81 10.28 24.14
C ASN A 175 7.01 11.56 23.32
N ARG A 176 8.11 11.67 22.57
CA ARG A 176 8.38 12.80 21.69
C ARG A 176 8.65 12.33 20.27
N TYR A 177 8.33 13.20 19.33
CA TYR A 177 8.74 13.03 17.95
C TYR A 177 10.11 13.67 17.72
N THR A 178 10.87 13.10 16.79
CA THR A 178 12.11 13.69 16.28
C THR A 178 12.17 13.57 14.77
N VAL A 179 13.03 14.37 14.14
CA VAL A 179 13.34 14.25 12.72
C VAL A 179 14.41 13.19 12.55
N TYR A 180 14.13 12.22 11.68
CA TYR A 180 15.11 11.27 11.19
C TYR A 180 15.57 11.69 9.80
N VAL A 181 16.87 11.57 9.57
CA VAL A 181 17.50 11.78 8.26
C VAL A 181 18.19 10.47 7.88
N SER A 182 17.86 9.94 6.71
CA SER A 182 18.47 8.72 6.16
C SER A 182 18.99 8.94 4.75
N GLN A 183 19.92 8.08 4.33
CA GLN A 183 20.35 8.02 2.93
C GLN A 183 19.16 7.76 1.99
N SER A 184 19.20 8.37 0.81
CA SER A 184 18.24 8.19 -0.29
C SER A 184 18.94 8.43 -1.63
N GLY A 185 18.19 8.57 -2.72
CA GLY A 185 18.70 9.09 -3.99
C GLY A 185 18.95 8.05 -5.07
N LEU A 186 18.99 6.76 -4.73
CA LEU A 186 19.19 5.69 -5.71
C LEU A 186 17.93 5.45 -6.53
N GLY A 187 18.10 5.14 -7.82
CA GLY A 187 17.01 4.76 -8.72
C GLY A 187 16.93 3.25 -9.00
N LEU A 188 17.96 2.49 -8.64
CA LEU A 188 17.95 1.03 -8.57
C LEU A 188 17.69 0.57 -7.12
N PRO A 189 17.24 -0.68 -6.89
CA PRO A 189 16.72 -1.13 -5.60
C PRO A 189 17.65 -0.93 -4.40
N ASP A 190 18.95 -1.12 -4.58
CA ASP A 190 19.96 -0.94 -3.55
C ASP A 190 21.35 -0.70 -4.17
N ARG A 191 22.38 -0.54 -3.33
CA ARG A 191 23.75 -0.26 -3.78
C ARG A 191 24.33 -1.40 -4.62
N ASP A 192 23.98 -2.65 -4.35
CA ASP A 192 24.65 -3.81 -4.91
C ASP A 192 24.34 -3.93 -6.41
N TYR A 193 23.21 -3.36 -6.86
CA TYR A 193 22.89 -3.18 -8.28
C TYR A 193 23.88 -2.28 -9.03
N TYR A 194 24.61 -1.41 -8.34
CA TYR A 194 25.62 -0.53 -8.92
C TYR A 194 27.03 -1.14 -8.88
N PHE A 195 27.30 -2.04 -7.93
CA PHE A 195 28.64 -2.57 -7.67
C PHE A 195 28.85 -4.02 -8.13
N ASN A 196 27.82 -4.86 -8.06
CA ASN A 196 27.96 -6.26 -8.41
C ASN A 196 28.14 -6.44 -9.92
N GLU A 197 29.05 -7.33 -10.28
CA GLU A 197 29.32 -7.73 -11.66
C GLU A 197 28.49 -8.96 -12.06
N GLY A 198 28.41 -9.20 -13.38
CA GLY A 198 27.74 -10.36 -13.95
C GLY A 198 26.51 -9.99 -14.78
N GLU A 199 26.15 -10.88 -15.71
CA GLU A 199 25.16 -10.64 -16.76
C GLU A 199 23.86 -10.01 -16.24
N ARG A 200 23.32 -10.52 -15.12
CA ARG A 200 22.11 -9.97 -14.50
C ARG A 200 22.25 -8.48 -14.16
N PHE A 201 23.33 -8.08 -13.50
CA PHE A 201 23.51 -6.70 -13.07
C PHE A 201 23.89 -5.78 -14.22
N ASP A 202 24.68 -6.27 -15.18
CA ASP A 202 25.06 -5.52 -16.38
C ASP A 202 23.84 -5.20 -17.25
N VAL A 203 22.95 -6.18 -17.46
CA VAL A 203 21.69 -5.98 -18.19
C VAL A 203 20.81 -4.97 -17.47
N ILE A 204 20.65 -5.09 -16.14
CA ILE A 204 19.80 -4.15 -15.38
C ILE A 204 20.33 -2.73 -15.45
N ARG A 205 21.64 -2.50 -15.27
CA ARG A 205 22.23 -1.16 -15.40
C ARG A 205 22.05 -0.60 -16.81
N LYS A 206 22.23 -1.42 -17.84
CA LYS A 206 22.01 -1.02 -19.23
C LYS A 206 20.56 -0.60 -19.46
N GLU A 207 19.59 -1.42 -19.05
CA GLU A 207 18.17 -1.11 -19.24
C GLU A 207 17.71 0.07 -18.39
N TYR A 208 18.29 0.28 -17.22
CA TYR A 208 18.06 1.48 -16.42
C TYR A 208 18.49 2.75 -17.16
N LEU A 209 19.70 2.76 -17.76
CA LEU A 209 20.16 3.89 -18.57
C LEU A 209 19.28 4.11 -19.82
N ASN A 210 18.85 3.03 -20.48
CA ASN A 210 17.91 3.12 -21.61
C ASN A 210 16.58 3.75 -21.19
N TYR A 211 16.05 3.34 -20.03
CA TYR A 211 14.81 3.89 -19.49
C TYR A 211 14.95 5.38 -19.14
N LEU A 212 16.05 5.78 -18.51
CA LEU A 212 16.34 7.20 -18.24
C LEU A 212 16.41 8.02 -19.53
N ALA A 213 17.04 7.50 -20.58
CA ALA A 213 17.09 8.17 -21.88
C ALA A 213 15.69 8.33 -22.50
N GLN A 214 14.82 7.33 -22.37
CA GLN A 214 13.42 7.44 -22.81
C GLN A 214 12.66 8.52 -22.03
N LEU A 215 12.76 8.52 -20.69
CA LEU A 215 12.12 9.54 -19.85
C LEU A 215 12.60 10.95 -20.18
N LEU A 216 13.91 11.13 -20.37
CA LEU A 216 14.50 12.41 -20.75
C LEU A 216 14.01 12.86 -22.14
N THR A 217 13.84 11.93 -23.08
CA THR A 217 13.25 12.21 -24.40
C THR A 217 11.80 12.65 -24.28
N PHE A 218 10.99 11.95 -23.48
CA PHE A 218 9.61 12.35 -23.21
C PHE A 218 9.50 13.70 -22.51
N ALA A 219 10.48 14.05 -21.67
CA ALA A 219 10.58 15.36 -21.04
C ALA A 219 11.12 16.46 -21.98
N GLY A 220 11.35 16.16 -23.27
CA GLY A 220 11.84 17.13 -24.26
C GLY A 220 13.30 17.52 -24.10
N ARG A 221 14.13 16.67 -23.48
CA ARG A 221 15.56 16.95 -23.27
C ARG A 221 16.40 16.49 -24.46
N ASP A 222 17.17 17.42 -25.01
CA ASP A 222 18.18 17.10 -26.01
C ASP A 222 19.27 16.19 -25.45
N LYS A 223 19.85 15.35 -26.32
CA LYS A 223 20.96 14.43 -25.99
C LYS A 223 20.62 13.51 -24.82
N ALA A 224 19.38 13.01 -24.78
CA ALA A 224 18.86 12.21 -23.69
C ALA A 224 19.75 11.01 -23.31
N GLU A 225 20.31 10.29 -24.29
CA GLU A 225 21.23 9.16 -24.03
C GLU A 225 22.52 9.58 -23.32
N ALA A 226 23.10 10.72 -23.69
CA ALA A 226 24.30 11.23 -23.04
C ALA A 226 24.00 11.71 -21.62
N ARG A 227 22.85 12.35 -21.42
CA ARG A 227 22.38 12.80 -20.11
C ARG A 227 22.04 11.66 -19.17
N ALA A 228 21.54 10.54 -19.68
CA ALA A 228 21.26 9.36 -18.86
C ALA A 228 22.52 8.75 -18.23
N LYS A 229 23.70 8.95 -18.84
CA LYS A 229 25.00 8.45 -18.38
C LYS A 229 25.77 9.42 -17.49
N ALA A 230 25.32 10.67 -17.39
CA ALA A 230 25.99 11.77 -16.68
C ALA A 230 25.59 11.79 -15.21
#